data_AF-A0A369U0T6-F1
#
_entry.id   AF-A0A369U0T6-F1
#
_cell.length_a   1.000
_cell.length_b   1.000
_cell.length_c   1.000
_cell.angle_alpha   90.00
_cell.angle_beta   90.00
_cell.angle_gamma   90.00
#
_symmetry.space_group_name_H-M   'P 1'
#
loop_
_entity.id
_entity.type
_entity.pdbx_description
1 polymer ?
#
loop_
_entity_poly.entity_id
_entity_poly.type
_entity_poly.pdbx_seq_one_letter_code
_entity_poly.pdbx_strand_id
1 'polypeptide(L)'
;MQLCGHCGSEVKEGFTVCAGCGANLRRSLWPIIIGGLAVVFGVAMLLDALLALTSNFSWALRNGGIGGVLVLVGYLIFRSGWKKQWYRRNA
;
A
#
# COMPACT_ATOMS: atom_id res chain seq x y z
N MET A 1 -19.58 17.25 1.89
CA MET A 1 -19.39 17.19 3.35
C MET A 1 -18.78 15.84 3.68
N GLN A 2 -17.77 15.76 4.57
CA GLN A 2 -17.07 14.49 4.83
C GLN A 2 -17.28 14.06 6.29
N LEU A 3 -17.63 12.78 6.50
CA LEU A 3 -17.75 12.22 7.85
C LEU A 3 -16.38 11.85 8.41
N CYS A 4 -16.16 12.11 9.70
CA CYS A 4 -14.99 11.60 10.39
C CYS A 4 -15.08 10.08 10.50
N GLY A 5 -14.11 9.35 9.95
CA GLY A 5 -14.03 7.89 10.03
C GLY A 5 -13.73 7.35 11.43
N HIS A 6 -13.50 8.21 12.42
CA HIS A 6 -13.24 7.82 13.80
C HIS A 6 -14.48 7.97 14.71
N CYS A 7 -15.14 9.14 14.69
CA CYS A 7 -16.28 9.43 15.57
C CYS A 7 -17.61 9.64 14.84
N GLY A 8 -17.62 9.65 13.50
CA GLY A 8 -18.83 9.86 12.70
C GLY A 8 -19.34 11.31 12.66
N SER A 9 -18.66 12.28 13.28
CA SER A 9 -19.08 13.68 13.19
C SER A 9 -18.86 14.25 11.79
N GLU A 10 -19.71 15.18 11.38
CA GLU A 10 -19.52 15.93 10.14
C GLU A 10 -18.28 16.83 10.21
N VAL A 11 -17.43 16.72 9.20
CA VAL A 11 -16.25 17.56 9.04
C VAL A 11 -16.37 18.32 7.72
N LYS A 12 -16.17 19.63 7.80
CA LYS A 12 -16.19 20.52 6.64
C LYS A 12 -15.02 20.15 5.72
N GLU A 13 -15.26 20.12 4.41
CA GLU A 13 -14.24 19.76 3.43
C GLU A 13 -13.06 20.75 3.51
N GLY A 14 -11.83 20.21 3.45
CA GLY A 14 -10.60 20.99 3.60
C GLY A 14 -10.01 21.04 5.02
N PHE A 15 -10.77 20.64 6.07
CA PHE A 15 -10.23 20.58 7.42
C PHE A 15 -9.39 19.31 7.64
N THR A 16 -8.20 19.48 8.25
CA THR A 16 -7.27 18.38 8.55
C THR A 16 -7.43 17.83 9.96
N VAL A 17 -8.23 18.48 10.81
CA VAL A 17 -8.50 18.09 12.20
C VAL A 17 -10.01 18.04 12.43
N CYS A 18 -10.49 16.97 13.04
CA CYS A 18 -11.90 16.80 13.37
C CYS A 18 -12.25 17.60 14.64
N ALA A 19 -13.23 18.51 14.57
CA ALA A 19 -13.68 19.32 15.70
C ALA A 19 -14.34 18.50 16.83
N GLY A 20 -15.00 17.37 16.49
CA GLY A 20 -15.69 16.54 17.49
C GLY A 20 -14.79 15.63 18.33
N CYS A 21 -13.72 15.07 17.76
CA CYS A 21 -12.86 14.10 18.46
C CYS A 21 -11.36 14.43 18.43
N GLY A 22 -10.94 15.50 17.74
CA GLY A 22 -9.54 15.88 17.60
C GLY A 22 -8.68 14.97 16.71
N ALA A 23 -9.29 14.04 15.97
CA ALA A 23 -8.56 13.16 15.04
C ALA A 23 -7.98 13.94 13.86
N ASN A 24 -6.75 13.62 13.45
CA ASN A 24 -6.10 14.23 12.29
C ASN A 24 -6.28 13.37 11.04
N LEU A 25 -6.64 14.03 9.94
CA LEU A 25 -6.65 13.45 8.60
C LEU A 25 -5.23 13.40 8.06
N ARG A 26 -4.57 12.26 8.19
CA ARG A 26 -3.20 12.04 7.69
C ARG A 26 -3.12 10.84 6.76
N ARG A 27 -2.09 10.82 5.93
CA ARG A 27 -1.74 9.66 5.11
C ARG A 27 -0.85 8.73 5.93
N SER A 28 -1.09 7.43 5.84
CA SER A 28 -0.20 6.43 6.45
C SER A 28 0.93 6.12 5.48
N LEU A 29 2.18 6.31 5.92
CA LEU A 29 3.36 5.96 5.12
C LEU A 29 3.63 4.45 5.10
N TRP A 30 3.20 3.71 6.12
CA TRP A 30 3.40 2.26 6.23
C TRP A 30 2.96 1.45 5.00
N PRO A 31 1.71 1.54 4.53
CA PRO A 31 1.28 0.81 3.32
C PRO A 31 2.03 1.25 2.05
N ILE A 32 2.50 2.49 1.99
CA ILE A 32 3.31 2.98 0.87
C ILE A 32 4.68 2.30 0.89
N ILE A 33 5.33 2.23 2.06
CA ILE A 33 6.64 1.59 2.20
C ILE A 33 6.54 0.09 1.95
N ILE A 34 5.60 -0.61 2.60
CA ILE A 34 5.43 -2.06 2.47
C ILE A 34 5.05 -2.44 1.04
N GLY A 35 4.06 -1.74 0.46
CA GLY A 35 3.64 -1.97 -0.92
C GLY A 35 4.76 -1.68 -1.92
N GLY A 36 5.51 -0.60 -1.72
CA GLY A 36 6.65 -0.23 -2.57
C GLY A 36 7.76 -1.28 -2.54
N LEU A 37 8.16 -1.73 -1.35
CA LEU A 37 9.18 -2.77 -1.18
C LEU A 37 8.74 -4.10 -1.83
N ALA A 38 7.48 -4.50 -1.64
CA ALA A 38 6.94 -5.71 -2.25
C ALA A 38 6.95 -5.65 -3.78
N VAL A 39 6.62 -4.49 -4.37
CA VAL A 39 6.70 -4.29 -5.83
C VAL A 39 8.14 -4.37 -6.32
N VAL A 40 9.08 -3.66 -5.68
CA VAL A 40 10.50 -3.68 -6.09
C VAL A 40 11.06 -5.11 -6.04
N PHE A 41 10.78 -5.83 -4.95
CA PHE A 41 11.22 -7.21 -4.79
C PHE A 41 10.56 -8.15 -5.81
N GLY A 42 9.25 -8.01 -6.04
CA GLY A 42 8.54 -8.80 -7.04
C GLY A 42 9.06 -8.56 -8.47
N VAL A 43 9.39 -7.31 -8.83
CA VAL A 43 10.00 -6.97 -10.12
C VAL A 43 11.39 -7.58 -10.25
N ALA A 44 12.21 -7.52 -9.19
CA ALA A 44 13.52 -8.17 -9.18
C ALA A 44 13.41 -9.68 -9.43
N MET A 45 12.44 -10.35 -8.78
CA MET A 45 12.17 -11.78 -9.02
C MET A 45 11.70 -12.08 -10.44
N LEU A 46 10.89 -11.20 -11.05
CA LEU A 46 10.48 -11.34 -12.45
C LEU A 46 11.65 -11.19 -13.42
N LEU A 47 12.57 -10.26 -13.15
CA LEU A 47 13.79 -10.10 -13.94
C LEU A 47 14.69 -11.34 -13.83
N ASP A 48 14.88 -11.87 -12.63
CA ASP A 48 15.67 -13.08 -12.41
C ASP A 48 15.02 -14.31 -13.07
N ALA A 49 13.69 -14.42 -13.01
CA ALA A 49 12.94 -15.45 -13.73
C ALA A 49 13.10 -15.34 -15.25
N LEU A 50 13.11 -14.12 -15.80
CA LEU A 50 13.33 -13.88 -17.22
C LEU A 50 14.74 -14.30 -17.65
N LEU A 51 15.75 -14.01 -16.84
CA LEU A 51 17.14 -14.44 -17.09
C LEU A 51 17.29 -15.97 -16.99
N ALA A 52 16.57 -16.61 -16.06
CA ALA A 52 16.59 -18.05 -15.85
C ALA A 52 15.76 -18.85 -16.86
N LEU A 53 15.06 -18.18 -17.79
CA LEU A 53 14.12 -18.84 -18.73
C LEU A 53 14.81 -19.86 -19.64
N THR A 54 16.09 -19.62 -19.97
CA THR A 54 16.88 -20.48 -20.87
C THR A 54 17.68 -21.56 -20.13
N SER A 55 17.98 -21.36 -18.84
CA SER A 55 18.85 -22.25 -18.05
C SER A 55 18.09 -23.17 -17.12
N ASN A 56 17.04 -22.68 -16.47
CA ASN A 56 16.29 -23.41 -15.45
C ASN A 56 14.80 -23.07 -15.52
N PHE A 57 14.12 -23.64 -16.52
CA PHE A 57 12.72 -23.33 -16.80
C PHE A 57 11.78 -23.56 -15.61
N SER A 58 11.97 -24.64 -14.84
CA SER A 58 11.17 -24.91 -13.63
C SER A 58 11.34 -23.84 -12.54
N TRP A 59 12.58 -23.38 -12.35
CA TRP A 59 12.90 -22.31 -11.39
C TRP A 59 12.32 -20.96 -11.85
N ALA A 60 12.44 -20.67 -13.16
CA ALA A 60 11.88 -19.47 -13.78
C ALA A 60 10.35 -19.41 -13.65
N LEU A 61 9.64 -20.51 -13.92
CA LEU A 61 8.17 -20.54 -13.83
C LEU A 61 7.70 -20.32 -12.38
N ARG A 62 8.35 -20.99 -11.42
CA ARG A 62 7.99 -20.90 -9.99
C ARG A 62 8.26 -19.49 -9.44
N ASN A 63 9.46 -18.95 -9.62
CA ASN A 63 9.82 -17.64 -9.07
C ASN A 63 9.22 -16.49 -9.86
N GLY A 64 9.02 -16.65 -11.17
CA GLY A 64 8.26 -15.70 -11.98
C GLY A 64 6.81 -15.60 -11.53
N GLY A 65 6.16 -16.75 -11.24
CA GLY A 65 4.80 -16.76 -10.68
C GLY A 65 4.72 -16.05 -9.32
N ILE A 66 5.65 -16.34 -8.40
CA ILE A 66 5.72 -15.67 -7.09
C ILE A 66 5.96 -14.16 -7.24
N GLY A 67 6.90 -13.78 -8.10
CA GLY A 67 7.21 -12.38 -8.41
C GLY A 67 5.99 -11.63 -8.94
N GLY A 68 5.24 -12.23 -9.87
CA GLY A 68 4.01 -11.65 -10.41
C GLY A 68 2.94 -11.39 -9.34
N VAL A 69 2.72 -12.35 -8.43
CA VAL A 69 1.79 -12.19 -7.30
C VAL A 69 2.25 -11.07 -6.36
N LEU A 70 3.54 -11.02 -6.03
CA LEU A 70 4.10 -9.99 -5.16
C LEU A 70 3.97 -8.58 -5.75
N VAL A 71 4.20 -8.42 -7.05
CA VAL A 71 3.97 -7.14 -7.72
C VAL A 71 2.51 -6.73 -7.65
N LEU A 72 1.59 -7.66 -7.94
CA LEU A 72 0.16 -7.36 -7.97
C LEU A 72 -0.36 -6.99 -6.57
N VAL A 73 -0.05 -7.79 -5.55
CA VAL A 73 -0.44 -7.52 -4.16
C VAL A 73 0.24 -6.26 -3.63
N GLY A 74 1.55 -6.12 -3.86
CA GLY A 74 2.32 -4.95 -3.45
C GLY A 74 1.77 -3.66 -4.05
N TYR A 75 1.39 -3.67 -5.33
CA TYR A 75 0.76 -2.53 -6.00
C TYR A 75 -0.58 -2.15 -5.38
N LEU A 76 -1.43 -3.12 -5.05
CA LEU A 76 -2.72 -2.86 -4.39
C LEU A 76 -2.52 -2.24 -3.01
N ILE A 77 -1.56 -2.74 -2.23
CA ILE A 77 -1.22 -2.19 -0.91
C ILE A 77 -0.67 -0.77 -1.06
N PHE A 78 0.28 -0.55 -1.97
CA PHE A 78 0.85 0.77 -2.27
C PHE A 78 -0.25 1.78 -2.63
N ARG A 79 -1.17 1.39 -3.52
CA ARG A 79 -2.32 2.20 -3.93
C ARG A 79 -3.26 2.49 -2.76
N SER A 80 -3.48 1.53 -1.86
CA SER A 80 -4.33 1.75 -0.69
C SER A 80 -3.73 2.79 0.27
N GLY A 81 -2.41 2.82 0.40
CA GLY A 81 -1.68 3.80 1.22
C GLY A 81 -1.83 5.25 0.77
N TRP A 82 -2.28 5.47 -0.47
CA TRP A 82 -2.55 6.82 -0.96
C TRP A 82 -3.82 7.44 -0.37
N LYS A 83 -4.70 6.65 0.26
CA LYS A 83 -5.91 7.16 0.90
C LYS A 83 -5.57 7.83 2.24
N LYS A 84 -6.08 9.04 2.46
CA LYS A 84 -6.01 9.70 3.77
C LYS A 84 -7.00 9.01 4.71
N GLN A 85 -6.59 8.75 5.95
CA GLN A 85 -7.47 8.18 6.97
C GLN A 85 -7.44 9.04 8.23
N TRP A 86 -8.50 8.93 9.02
CA TRP A 86 -8.62 9.64 10.29
C TRP A 86 -7.87 8.85 11.37
N TYR A 87 -6.81 9.45 11.93
CA TYR A 87 -6.03 8.85 13.01
C TYR A 87 -6.24 9.62 14.31
N ARG A 88 -6.43 8.90 15.41
CA ARG A 88 -6.52 9.48 16.76
C ARG A 88 -5.16 10.09 17.14
N ARG A 89 -5.18 11.25 17.82
CA ARG A 89 -4.02 11.70 18.60
C ARG A 89 -3.91 10.77 19.80
N ASN A 90 -2.91 9.92 19.83
CA ASN A 90 -2.40 9.41 21.09
C ASN A 90 -1.54 10.57 21.61
N ALA A 91 -2.06 11.28 22.62
CA ALA A 91 -1.34 12.30 23.35
C ALA A 91 -0.21 11.66 24.16
#